data_AF-A0A7S2QC47-F1
#
_entry.id   AF-A0A7S2QC47-F1
#
_cell.length_a   1.000
_cell.length_b   1.000
_cell.length_c   1.000
_cell.angle_alpha   90.00
_cell.angle_beta   90.00
_cell.angle_gamma   90.00
#
_symmetry.space_group_name_H-M   'P 1'
#
loop_
_entity.id
_entity.type
_entity.pdbx_description
1 polymer ?
#
loop_
_entity_poly.entity_id
_entity_poly.type
_entity_poly.pdbx_seq_one_letter_code
_entity_poly.pdbx_strand_id
1 'polypeptide(L)'
;VGDEAYRKTIPLPRSLDDLKSVAQRHFRNHQGLYHKGLGKLTKPEHWEQLKDGDVIVLGSAAEGPQEVPPVSTQHDHYVRHDVQVRPPFAPRHAPVSTAKFEGASSYASDFKKHQVEPRTPTRPAQSYWAAGRTQEPTERSTYQQQYAWHSQARPAVMKPAAPTSQSAPFEGVTSYAADYVHHPVRTRRSMAPPARAATPGTFEGSSTYARDFKRHAAATRQPAAPLASTLNRETKFEGASEYVREYMRHEIARRSVVHIEPELRRIPAAA
;
A
#
# COMPACT_ATOMS: atom_id res chain seq x y z
N VAL A 1 40.32 8.26 -42.47
CA VAL A 1 41.10 9.40 -41.95
C VAL A 1 40.46 9.82 -40.64
N GLY A 2 41.26 10.16 -39.61
CA GLY A 2 40.82 10.28 -38.21
C GLY A 2 39.96 11.50 -37.90
N ASP A 3 39.26 11.45 -36.77
CA ASP A 3 38.42 12.53 -36.24
C ASP A 3 39.24 13.43 -35.31
N GLU A 4 39.51 14.65 -35.77
CA GLU A 4 40.31 15.65 -35.05
C GLU A 4 39.61 16.13 -33.76
N ALA A 5 38.27 16.07 -33.68
CA ALA A 5 37.52 16.54 -32.51
C ALA A 5 37.84 15.77 -31.22
N TYR A 6 38.31 14.53 -31.36
CA TYR A 6 38.68 13.66 -30.25
C TYR A 6 40.18 13.41 -30.13
N ARG A 7 41.01 14.22 -30.79
CA ARG A 7 42.48 14.12 -30.75
C ARG A 7 43.00 14.18 -29.31
N LYS A 8 43.91 13.27 -28.96
CA LYS A 8 44.67 13.30 -27.70
C LYS A 8 46.17 13.38 -27.96
N THR A 9 46.81 14.38 -27.34
CA THR A 9 48.25 14.59 -27.39
C THR A 9 48.93 13.82 -26.26
N ILE A 10 49.88 12.96 -26.61
CA ILE A 10 50.66 12.16 -25.67
C ILE A 10 52.15 12.43 -25.88
N PRO A 11 53.02 12.30 -24.86
CA PRO A 11 54.46 12.30 -25.09
C PRO A 11 54.83 11.14 -26.02
N LEU A 12 55.82 11.34 -26.90
CA LEU A 12 56.31 10.33 -27.84
C LEU A 12 56.63 9.04 -27.06
N PRO A 13 55.86 7.95 -27.29
CA PRO A 13 56.08 6.71 -26.56
C PRO A 13 57.46 6.13 -26.84
N ARG A 14 57.94 5.22 -25.99
CA ARG A 14 59.30 4.66 -26.17
C ARG A 14 59.34 3.49 -27.15
N SER A 15 58.19 2.86 -27.39
CA SER A 15 58.05 1.69 -28.27
C SER A 15 56.63 1.59 -28.83
N LEU A 16 56.45 0.73 -29.83
CA LEU A 16 55.14 0.44 -30.42
C LEU A 16 54.16 -0.17 -29.41
N ASP A 17 54.63 -0.98 -28.48
CA ASP A 17 53.78 -1.58 -27.45
C ASP A 17 53.40 -0.56 -26.35
N ASP A 18 54.29 0.38 -26.05
CA ASP A 18 53.97 1.53 -25.20
C ASP A 18 52.87 2.38 -25.86
N LEU A 19 52.98 2.65 -27.16
CA LEU A 19 51.95 3.33 -27.94
C LEU A 19 50.61 2.59 -27.93
N LYS A 20 50.58 1.26 -28.13
CA LYS A 20 49.35 0.44 -27.99
C LYS A 20 48.74 0.57 -26.61
N SER A 21 49.56 0.53 -25.56
CA SER A 21 49.09 0.63 -24.18
C SER A 21 48.47 1.99 -23.89
N VAL A 22 49.08 3.07 -24.39
CA VAL A 22 48.60 4.45 -24.24
C VAL A 22 47.32 4.65 -25.07
N ALA A 23 47.26 4.14 -26.29
CA ALA A 23 46.06 4.14 -27.11
C ALA A 23 44.90 3.42 -26.42
N GLN A 24 45.14 2.24 -25.81
CA GLN A 24 44.11 1.46 -25.09
C GLN A 24 43.57 2.19 -23.86
N ARG A 25 44.44 2.92 -23.15
CA ARG A 25 44.03 3.73 -22.00
C ARG A 25 43.13 4.89 -22.41
N HIS A 26 43.44 5.54 -23.53
CA HIS A 26 42.72 6.73 -23.97
C HIS A 26 41.47 6.43 -24.81
N PHE A 27 41.46 5.30 -25.53
CA PHE A 27 40.38 4.85 -26.41
C PHE A 27 40.21 3.33 -26.25
N ARG A 28 39.18 2.93 -25.49
CA ARG A 28 39.08 1.57 -24.93
C ARG A 28 38.72 0.46 -25.93
N ASN A 29 38.37 0.79 -27.18
CA ASN A 29 37.92 -0.16 -28.20
C ASN A 29 38.54 0.16 -29.57
N HIS A 30 39.83 -0.17 -29.76
CA HIS A 30 40.49 -0.04 -31.07
C HIS A 30 41.18 -1.35 -31.45
N GLN A 31 41.21 -1.70 -32.74
CA GLN A 31 41.78 -2.97 -33.20
C GLN A 31 43.01 -2.80 -34.11
N GLY A 32 43.41 -1.56 -34.38
CA GLY A 32 44.64 -1.28 -35.09
C GLY A 32 45.06 0.17 -34.97
N LEU A 33 46.37 0.39 -34.94
CA LEU A 33 47.00 1.70 -35.01
C LEU A 33 47.44 1.93 -36.46
N TYR A 34 47.07 3.06 -37.05
CA TYR A 34 47.44 3.40 -38.41
C TYR A 34 48.18 4.74 -38.41
N HIS A 35 49.42 4.75 -38.91
CA HIS A 35 50.16 5.99 -39.12
C HIS A 35 49.49 6.80 -40.22
N LYS A 36 49.02 8.02 -39.89
CA LYS A 36 48.29 8.93 -40.80
C LYS A 36 47.08 8.30 -41.50
N GLY A 37 46.58 7.18 -40.99
CA GLY A 37 45.50 6.40 -41.60
C GLY A 37 45.88 5.59 -42.85
N LEU A 38 47.17 5.48 -43.21
CA LEU A 38 47.63 4.81 -44.44
C LEU A 38 48.38 3.49 -44.17
N GLY A 39 49.18 3.41 -43.10
CA GLY A 39 50.01 2.23 -42.81
C GLY A 39 49.72 1.65 -41.43
N LYS A 40 49.37 0.35 -41.35
CA LYS A 40 49.10 -0.33 -40.08
C LYS A 40 50.40 -0.53 -39.30
N LEU A 41 50.47 0.03 -38.11
CA LEU A 41 51.60 -0.11 -37.17
C LEU A 41 51.50 -1.46 -36.46
N THR A 42 52.03 -2.51 -37.10
CA THR A 42 52.07 -3.88 -36.56
C THR A 42 53.47 -4.29 -36.13
N LYS A 43 54.48 -3.99 -36.95
CA LYS A 43 55.89 -4.29 -36.71
C LYS A 43 56.61 -3.11 -36.03
N PRO A 44 57.64 -3.37 -35.20
CA PRO A 44 58.42 -2.32 -34.54
C PRO A 44 59.18 -1.43 -35.52
N GLU A 45 59.48 -1.88 -36.73
CA GLU A 45 60.13 -1.06 -37.77
C GLU A 45 59.27 0.15 -38.19
N HIS A 46 57.94 0.01 -38.14
CA HIS A 46 57.03 1.08 -38.52
C HIS A 46 56.99 2.20 -37.46
N TRP A 47 57.50 1.93 -36.26
CA TRP A 47 57.58 2.91 -35.17
C TRP A 47 58.69 3.95 -35.40
N GLU A 48 59.84 3.54 -35.95
CA GLU A 48 60.98 4.43 -36.19
C GLU A 48 60.67 5.54 -37.22
N GLN A 49 59.59 5.38 -37.99
CA GLN A 49 59.14 6.34 -38.99
C GLN A 49 58.28 7.47 -38.39
N LEU A 50 57.90 7.39 -37.11
CA LEU A 50 57.04 8.37 -36.43
C LEU A 50 57.87 9.54 -35.88
N LYS A 51 57.47 10.77 -36.23
CA LYS A 51 58.12 12.01 -35.80
C LYS A 51 57.24 12.83 -34.86
N ASP A 52 57.86 13.83 -34.22
CA ASP A 52 57.15 14.80 -33.38
C ASP A 52 55.98 15.44 -34.12
N GLY A 53 54.79 15.38 -33.52
CA GLY A 53 53.54 15.93 -34.04
C GLY A 53 52.73 15.00 -34.96
N ASP A 54 53.23 13.82 -35.34
CA ASP A 54 52.51 12.90 -36.23
C ASP A 54 51.19 12.36 -35.62
N VAL A 55 50.27 11.94 -36.51
CA VAL A 55 48.92 11.51 -36.16
C VAL A 55 48.75 10.00 -36.35
N ILE A 56 48.18 9.34 -35.35
CA ILE A 56 47.88 7.92 -35.35
C ILE A 56 46.36 7.75 -35.30
N VAL A 57 45.81 7.13 -36.33
CA VAL A 57 44.38 6.86 -36.45
C VAL A 57 44.09 5.45 -35.92
N LEU A 58 43.12 5.34 -35.01
CA LEU A 58 42.68 4.10 -34.41
C LEU A 58 41.55 3.48 -35.24
N GLY A 59 41.81 2.33 -35.86
CA GLY A 59 40.79 1.63 -36.65
C GLY A 59 39.76 0.93 -35.76
N SER A 60 38.48 1.13 -36.06
CA SER A 60 37.38 0.40 -35.42
C SER A 60 37.28 -0.99 -36.05
N ALA A 61 37.33 -2.05 -35.25
CA ALA A 61 36.90 -3.35 -35.77
C ALA A 61 35.43 -3.26 -36.13
N ALA A 62 35.12 -3.65 -37.37
CA ALA A 62 33.81 -4.19 -37.69
C ALA A 62 33.47 -5.25 -36.65
N GLU A 63 32.25 -5.17 -36.10
CA GLU A 63 31.68 -6.10 -35.13
C GLU A 63 31.96 -7.55 -35.52
N GLY A 64 32.93 -8.14 -34.84
CA GLY A 64 33.04 -9.59 -34.69
C GLY A 64 32.30 -10.00 -33.41
N PRO A 65 31.68 -11.19 -33.36
CA PRO A 65 30.82 -11.58 -32.24
C PRO A 65 31.65 -11.62 -30.96
N GLN A 66 31.30 -10.76 -30.02
CA GLN A 66 31.91 -10.71 -28.71
C GLN A 66 31.45 -11.92 -27.89
N GLU A 67 32.36 -12.85 -27.63
CA GLU A 67 32.11 -13.97 -26.73
C GLU A 67 31.84 -13.42 -25.31
N VAL A 68 30.66 -13.72 -24.78
CA VAL A 68 30.24 -13.31 -23.44
C VAL A 68 31.10 -14.03 -22.38
N PRO A 69 31.58 -13.33 -21.34
CA PRO A 69 32.40 -13.95 -20.31
C PRO A 69 31.61 -15.05 -19.57
N PRO A 70 32.28 -16.13 -19.11
CA PRO A 70 31.61 -17.22 -18.42
C PRO A 70 30.99 -16.74 -17.11
N VAL A 71 29.66 -16.81 -17.03
CA VAL A 71 28.91 -16.49 -15.82
C VAL A 71 29.01 -17.68 -14.86
N SER A 72 29.36 -17.42 -13.60
CA SER A 72 29.41 -18.48 -12.58
C SER A 72 28.04 -19.14 -12.40
N THR A 73 28.01 -20.45 -12.15
CA THR A 73 26.77 -21.22 -11.93
C THR A 73 25.85 -20.60 -10.90
N GLN A 74 26.39 -19.94 -9.86
CA GLN A 74 25.57 -19.25 -8.86
C GLN A 74 24.84 -18.04 -9.44
N HIS A 75 25.49 -17.22 -10.27
CA HIS A 75 24.87 -16.05 -10.87
C HIS A 75 23.89 -16.42 -12.00
N ASP A 76 24.10 -17.57 -12.64
CA ASP A 76 23.21 -18.09 -13.69
C ASP A 76 21.94 -18.75 -13.11
N HIS A 77 22.08 -19.51 -12.01
CA HIS A 77 20.94 -20.21 -11.39
C HIS A 77 20.13 -19.36 -10.41
N TYR A 78 20.71 -18.32 -9.80
CA TYR A 78 20.03 -17.48 -8.80
C TYR A 78 19.72 -16.09 -9.35
N VAL A 79 18.82 -16.05 -10.32
CA VAL A 79 18.26 -14.80 -10.86
C VAL A 79 17.00 -14.43 -10.08
N ARG A 80 16.74 -13.14 -9.91
CA ARG A 80 15.46 -12.67 -9.34
C ARG A 80 14.32 -13.06 -10.27
N HIS A 81 13.43 -13.92 -9.79
CA HIS A 81 12.17 -14.20 -10.47
C HIS A 81 11.05 -13.33 -9.88
N ASP A 82 10.23 -12.75 -10.75
CA ASP A 82 9.04 -12.03 -10.32
C ASP A 82 8.04 -13.02 -9.72
N VAL A 83 7.70 -12.80 -8.46
CA VAL A 83 6.76 -13.65 -7.72
C VAL A 83 5.35 -13.36 -8.24
N GLN A 84 4.74 -14.31 -8.94
CA GLN A 84 3.35 -14.20 -9.35
C GLN A 84 2.44 -14.23 -8.11
N VAL A 85 1.72 -13.13 -7.88
CA VAL A 85 0.74 -13.04 -6.80
C VAL A 85 -0.41 -14.00 -7.13
N ARG A 86 -0.51 -15.09 -6.36
CA ARG A 86 -1.63 -16.03 -6.49
C ARG A 86 -2.92 -15.27 -6.14
N PRO A 87 -3.93 -15.23 -7.02
CA PRO A 87 -5.19 -14.60 -6.69
C PRO A 87 -5.82 -15.30 -5.48
N PRO A 88 -6.47 -14.54 -4.57
CA PRO A 88 -7.07 -15.11 -3.37
C PRO A 88 -8.12 -16.15 -3.76
N PHE A 89 -8.05 -17.32 -3.14
CA PHE A 89 -9.03 -18.39 -3.33
C PHE A 89 -10.35 -17.96 -2.67
N ALA A 90 -11.35 -17.66 -3.49
CA ALA A 90 -12.72 -17.42 -3.02
C ALA A 90 -13.47 -18.77 -2.96
N PRO A 91 -13.88 -19.27 -1.79
CA PRO A 91 -14.71 -20.46 -1.72
C PRO A 91 -16.05 -20.18 -2.40
N ARG A 92 -16.38 -20.99 -3.42
CA ARG A 92 -17.64 -20.87 -4.15
C ARG A 92 -18.75 -21.49 -3.31
N HIS A 93 -19.55 -20.66 -2.63
CA HIS A 93 -20.73 -21.12 -1.90
C HIS A 93 -21.79 -21.58 -2.91
N ALA A 94 -22.16 -22.86 -2.86
CA ALA A 94 -23.30 -23.36 -3.63
C ALA A 94 -24.59 -22.72 -3.10
N PRO A 95 -25.53 -22.30 -3.98
CA PRO A 95 -26.79 -21.74 -3.52
C PRO A 95 -27.57 -22.82 -2.77
N VAL A 96 -27.93 -22.52 -1.51
CA VAL A 96 -28.82 -23.35 -0.72
C VAL A 96 -30.25 -23.16 -1.26
N SER A 97 -30.94 -24.26 -1.54
CA SER A 97 -32.33 -24.22 -2.03
C SER A 97 -33.24 -23.53 -1.01
N THR A 98 -33.93 -22.47 -1.44
CA THR A 98 -34.92 -21.72 -0.67
C THR A 98 -36.35 -22.19 -0.95
N ALA A 99 -36.52 -23.42 -1.45
CA ALA A 99 -37.84 -23.98 -1.69
C ALA A 99 -38.64 -24.05 -0.38
N LYS A 100 -39.88 -23.54 -0.40
CA LYS A 100 -40.78 -23.58 0.74
C LYS A 100 -41.23 -25.02 0.97
N PHE A 101 -41.28 -25.45 2.23
CA PHE A 101 -41.77 -26.78 2.59
C PHE A 101 -43.30 -26.82 2.50
N GLU A 102 -43.81 -27.63 1.59
CA GLU A 102 -45.25 -27.89 1.40
C GLU A 102 -45.63 -29.20 2.11
N GLY A 103 -45.83 -29.13 3.43
CA GLY A 103 -46.33 -30.25 4.23
C GLY A 103 -47.67 -29.89 4.86
N ALA A 104 -48.72 -30.63 4.53
CA ALA A 104 -50.00 -30.60 5.24
C ALA A 104 -50.18 -31.92 6.01
N SER A 105 -50.72 -31.84 7.23
CA SER A 105 -51.07 -33.03 8.00
C SER A 105 -52.34 -33.69 7.46
N SER A 106 -52.49 -34.99 7.70
CA SER A 106 -53.74 -35.72 7.37
C SER A 106 -54.97 -35.08 8.03
N TYR A 107 -54.82 -34.58 9.25
CA TYR A 107 -55.91 -33.89 9.93
C TYR A 107 -56.42 -32.66 9.14
N ALA A 108 -55.51 -31.88 8.56
CA ALA A 108 -55.88 -30.70 7.77
C ALA A 108 -56.53 -31.06 6.43
N SER A 109 -56.21 -32.22 5.86
CA SER A 109 -56.89 -32.71 4.65
C SER A 109 -58.29 -33.23 4.95
N ASP A 110 -58.47 -33.91 6.08
CA ASP A 110 -59.64 -34.75 6.34
C ASP A 110 -60.79 -33.97 6.99
N PHE A 111 -60.50 -32.99 7.85
CA PHE A 111 -61.52 -32.25 8.61
C PHE A 111 -61.80 -30.86 8.03
N LYS A 112 -62.56 -30.81 6.94
CA LYS A 112 -62.99 -29.56 6.29
C LYS A 112 -64.45 -29.25 6.60
N LYS A 113 -64.80 -27.95 6.59
CA LYS A 113 -66.18 -27.50 6.84
C LYS A 113 -67.09 -27.93 5.68
N HIS A 114 -67.98 -28.87 5.92
CA HIS A 114 -69.02 -29.24 4.95
C HIS A 114 -70.21 -28.25 5.00
N GLN A 115 -70.79 -27.93 3.84
CA GLN A 115 -72.03 -27.16 3.78
C GLN A 115 -73.20 -28.07 4.15
N VAL A 116 -74.08 -27.60 5.03
CA VAL A 116 -75.28 -28.33 5.47
C VAL A 116 -76.50 -27.60 4.94
N GLU A 117 -77.37 -28.30 4.21
CA GLU A 117 -78.60 -27.71 3.70
C GLU A 117 -79.67 -27.56 4.80
N PRO A 118 -80.35 -26.39 4.87
CA PRO A 118 -81.40 -26.15 5.85
C PRO A 118 -82.66 -26.98 5.54
N ARG A 119 -83.21 -27.66 6.55
CA ARG A 119 -84.43 -28.46 6.41
C ARG A 119 -85.66 -27.57 6.22
N THR A 120 -86.51 -27.91 5.25
CA THR A 120 -87.81 -27.23 5.05
C THR A 120 -88.88 -27.74 6.02
N PRO A 121 -89.61 -26.87 6.74
CA PRO A 121 -90.71 -27.27 7.59
C PRO A 121 -91.96 -27.63 6.77
N THR A 122 -92.58 -28.78 7.04
CA THR A 122 -93.82 -29.22 6.38
C THR A 122 -95.04 -28.51 6.97
N ARG A 123 -95.68 -27.61 6.21
CA ARG A 123 -96.97 -26.99 6.59
C ARG A 123 -98.12 -28.00 6.40
N PRO A 124 -99.08 -28.11 7.34
CA PRO A 124 -100.25 -28.97 7.15
C PRO A 124 -101.14 -28.47 6.02
N ALA A 125 -101.73 -29.39 5.25
CA ALA A 125 -102.63 -29.09 4.15
C ALA A 125 -103.85 -28.29 4.63
N GLN A 126 -104.16 -27.20 3.95
CA GLN A 126 -105.26 -26.30 4.27
C GLN A 126 -106.60 -27.03 4.08
N SER A 127 -107.50 -26.98 5.07
CA SER A 127 -108.73 -27.78 5.06
C SER A 127 -109.74 -27.29 4.01
N TYR A 128 -110.41 -28.25 3.36
CA TYR A 128 -111.37 -28.04 2.26
C TYR A 128 -112.58 -27.15 2.64
N TRP A 129 -112.87 -26.96 3.93
CA TRP A 129 -114.00 -26.16 4.42
C TRP A 129 -113.91 -24.66 4.08
N ALA A 130 -112.74 -24.16 3.67
CA ALA A 130 -112.57 -22.75 3.29
C ALA A 130 -112.94 -22.43 1.83
N ALA A 131 -113.19 -23.43 0.98
CA ALA A 131 -113.29 -23.24 -0.47
C ALA A 131 -114.63 -22.68 -0.99
N GLY A 132 -115.64 -22.47 -0.13
CA GLY A 132 -116.99 -22.07 -0.56
C GLY A 132 -117.54 -20.79 0.07
N ARG A 133 -116.81 -20.13 0.98
CA ARG A 133 -117.24 -18.84 1.54
C ARG A 133 -116.73 -17.69 0.70
N THR A 134 -117.29 -17.55 -0.49
CA THR A 134 -117.30 -16.28 -1.22
C THR A 134 -118.33 -15.38 -0.54
N GLN A 135 -118.04 -14.97 0.69
CA GLN A 135 -118.74 -13.84 1.27
C GLN A 135 -118.17 -12.61 0.57
N GLU A 136 -118.90 -12.10 -0.42
CA GLU A 136 -118.69 -10.71 -0.80
C GLU A 136 -118.78 -9.88 0.48
N PRO A 137 -117.74 -9.10 0.82
CA PRO A 137 -117.74 -8.36 2.06
C PRO A 137 -118.94 -7.42 2.06
N THR A 138 -119.83 -7.61 3.03
CA THR A 138 -120.96 -6.73 3.34
C THR A 138 -120.60 -5.27 3.09
N GLU A 139 -121.45 -4.56 2.33
CA GLU A 139 -121.23 -3.17 1.98
C GLU A 139 -120.85 -2.33 3.22
N ARG A 140 -119.74 -1.60 3.11
CA ARG A 140 -119.16 -0.83 4.23
C ARG A 140 -120.19 0.17 4.74
N SER A 141 -120.34 0.27 6.06
CA SER A 141 -121.31 1.18 6.67
C SER A 141 -121.02 2.64 6.29
N THR A 142 -122.05 3.49 6.29
CA THR A 142 -121.92 4.93 6.01
C THR A 142 -120.88 5.60 6.92
N TYR A 143 -120.76 5.14 8.16
CA TYR A 143 -119.72 5.56 9.10
C TYR A 143 -118.30 5.23 8.61
N GLN A 144 -118.07 4.01 8.10
CA GLN A 144 -116.77 3.61 7.53
C GLN A 144 -116.41 4.39 6.25
N GLN A 145 -117.42 4.87 5.51
CA GLN A 145 -117.20 5.69 4.32
C GLN A 145 -116.92 7.16 4.66
N GLN A 146 -117.63 7.74 5.63
CA GLN A 146 -117.53 9.17 5.97
C GLN A 146 -116.38 9.50 6.93
N TYR A 147 -115.97 8.55 7.78
CA TYR A 147 -114.89 8.73 8.75
C TYR A 147 -113.70 7.83 8.44
N ALA A 148 -113.16 7.98 7.23
CA ALA A 148 -111.89 7.33 6.88
C ALA A 148 -110.75 7.91 7.72
N TRP A 149 -109.78 7.08 8.09
CA TRP A 149 -108.57 7.55 8.76
C TRP A 149 -107.83 8.55 7.86
N HIS A 150 -107.77 9.81 8.29
CA HIS A 150 -106.94 10.82 7.65
C HIS A 150 -105.52 10.74 8.20
N SER A 151 -104.53 10.54 7.32
CA SER A 151 -103.13 10.65 7.72
C SER A 151 -102.79 12.11 7.93
N GLN A 152 -102.55 12.52 9.18
CA GLN A 152 -101.90 13.80 9.43
C GLN A 152 -100.43 13.68 9.05
N ALA A 153 -99.93 14.60 8.22
CA ALA A 153 -98.50 14.70 7.97
C ALA A 153 -97.81 14.99 9.30
N ARG A 154 -96.96 14.06 9.76
CA ARG A 154 -96.15 14.29 10.96
C ARG A 154 -95.28 15.53 10.71
N PRO A 155 -95.25 16.51 11.62
CA PRO A 155 -94.30 17.61 11.51
C PRO A 155 -92.88 17.05 11.45
N ALA A 156 -92.02 17.70 10.67
CA ALA A 156 -90.63 17.28 10.54
C ALA A 156 -90.00 17.19 11.93
N VAL A 157 -89.45 16.02 12.26
CA VAL A 157 -88.76 15.80 13.52
C VAL A 157 -87.50 16.66 13.50
N MET A 158 -87.47 17.76 14.28
CA MET A 158 -86.22 18.42 14.63
C MET A 158 -85.41 17.44 15.49
N LYS A 159 -84.51 16.71 14.83
CA LYS A 159 -83.56 15.85 15.53
C LYS A 159 -82.65 16.78 16.34
N PRO A 160 -82.45 16.54 17.66
CA PRO A 160 -81.42 17.26 18.40
C PRO A 160 -80.08 17.04 17.70
N ALA A 161 -79.24 18.07 17.66
CA ALA A 161 -77.89 17.94 17.11
C ALA A 161 -77.20 16.75 17.79
N ALA A 162 -76.66 15.83 16.98
CA ALA A 162 -75.97 14.66 17.50
C ALA A 162 -74.86 15.12 18.46
N PRO A 163 -74.66 14.46 19.61
CA PRO A 163 -73.56 14.81 20.47
C PRO A 163 -72.26 14.61 19.68
N THR A 164 -71.54 15.71 19.44
CA THR A 164 -70.17 15.64 18.94
C THR A 164 -69.35 14.99 20.03
N SER A 165 -69.22 13.66 19.97
CA SER A 165 -68.24 12.95 20.79
C SER A 165 -66.88 13.37 20.29
N GLN A 166 -66.24 14.28 21.02
CA GLN A 166 -64.82 14.54 20.82
C GLN A 166 -64.08 13.27 21.25
N SER A 167 -63.58 12.52 20.27
CA SER A 167 -62.68 11.39 20.53
C SER A 167 -61.39 11.93 21.11
N ALA A 168 -61.31 12.04 22.43
CA ALA A 168 -60.03 12.27 23.09
C ALA A 168 -59.11 11.05 22.81
N PRO A 169 -57.84 11.27 22.46
CA PRO A 169 -56.90 10.17 22.25
C PRO A 169 -56.77 9.35 23.54
N PHE A 170 -56.87 8.03 23.41
CA PHE A 170 -56.73 7.10 24.54
C PHE A 170 -55.24 6.93 24.88
N GLU A 171 -54.82 7.47 26.02
CA GLU A 171 -53.48 7.25 26.58
C GLU A 171 -53.45 5.95 27.40
N GLY A 172 -53.50 4.83 26.68
CA GLY A 172 -53.44 3.48 27.26
C GLY A 172 -52.01 3.03 27.53
N VAL A 173 -51.30 3.67 28.46
CA VAL A 173 -50.00 3.15 28.92
C VAL A 173 -50.25 2.12 30.02
N THR A 174 -49.84 0.87 29.78
CA THR A 174 -49.95 -0.18 30.79
C THR A 174 -48.95 0.07 31.91
N SER A 175 -49.25 -0.37 33.15
CA SER A 175 -48.32 -0.26 34.27
C SER A 175 -46.96 -0.88 33.93
N TYR A 176 -46.95 -2.00 33.23
CA TYR A 176 -45.72 -2.63 32.75
C TYR A 176 -44.88 -1.71 31.85
N ALA A 177 -45.50 -1.02 30.89
CA ALA A 177 -44.79 -0.10 30.00
C ALA A 177 -44.30 1.16 30.74
N ALA A 178 -44.99 1.59 31.79
CA ALA A 178 -44.57 2.69 32.64
C ALA A 178 -43.42 2.30 33.59
N ASP A 179 -43.45 1.09 34.13
CA ASP A 179 -42.52 0.63 35.17
C ASP A 179 -41.21 0.05 34.59
N TYR A 180 -41.28 -0.59 33.42
CA TYR A 180 -40.13 -1.26 32.80
C TYR A 180 -39.57 -0.47 31.61
N VAL A 181 -38.99 0.68 31.91
CA VAL A 181 -38.25 1.51 30.95
C VAL A 181 -36.75 1.20 30.96
N HIS A 182 -36.08 1.44 29.83
CA HIS A 182 -34.64 1.23 29.73
C HIS A 182 -33.87 2.21 30.60
N HIS A 183 -33.34 1.73 31.74
CA HIS A 183 -32.52 2.54 32.62
C HIS A 183 -31.05 2.60 32.13
N PRO A 184 -30.40 3.77 32.19
CA PRO A 184 -28.99 3.88 31.84
C PRO A 184 -28.14 3.02 32.77
N VAL A 185 -27.40 2.06 32.20
CA VAL A 185 -26.50 1.19 32.95
C VAL A 185 -25.29 2.00 33.41
N ARG A 186 -25.15 2.19 34.73
CA ARG A 186 -23.95 2.81 35.30
C ARG A 186 -22.74 1.90 35.08
N THR A 187 -21.71 2.42 34.43
CA THR A 187 -20.42 1.74 34.29
C THR A 187 -19.84 1.50 35.68
N ARG A 188 -19.60 0.23 36.02
CA ARG A 188 -18.91 -0.13 37.26
C ARG A 188 -17.48 0.40 37.20
N ARG A 189 -17.10 1.26 38.15
CA ARG A 189 -15.69 1.61 38.34
C ARG A 189 -15.00 0.36 38.86
N SER A 190 -14.01 -0.15 38.13
CA SER A 190 -13.13 -1.19 38.67
C SER A 190 -12.45 -0.62 39.92
N MET A 191 -12.63 -1.29 41.06
CA MET A 191 -11.86 -0.99 42.26
C MET A 191 -10.44 -1.54 42.03
N ALA A 192 -9.67 -0.85 41.20
CA ALA A 192 -8.26 -1.13 41.08
C ALA A 192 -7.62 -0.83 42.45
N PRO A 193 -6.83 -1.76 43.03
CA PRO A 193 -6.11 -1.47 44.26
C PRO A 193 -5.27 -0.20 44.03
N PRO A 194 -5.15 0.70 45.03
CA PRO A 194 -4.31 1.88 44.88
C PRO A 194 -2.92 1.41 44.48
N ALA A 195 -2.39 2.00 43.41
CA ALA A 195 -1.03 1.72 42.98
C ALA A 195 -0.12 2.01 44.18
N ARG A 196 0.46 0.96 44.78
CA ARG A 196 1.50 1.15 45.79
C ARG A 196 2.68 1.75 45.06
N ALA A 197 2.83 3.06 45.15
CA ALA A 197 4.10 3.70 44.88
C ALA A 197 5.05 3.18 45.96
N ALA A 198 5.76 2.09 45.66
CA ALA A 198 6.95 1.75 46.40
C ALA A 198 7.91 2.91 46.12
N THR A 199 8.04 3.84 47.05
CA THR A 199 9.17 4.75 47.06
C THR A 199 10.40 3.89 47.28
N PRO A 200 11.28 3.71 46.27
CA PRO A 200 12.51 2.99 46.52
C PRO A 200 13.32 3.84 47.49
N GLY A 201 13.35 3.44 48.76
CA GLY A 201 14.30 3.99 49.72
C GLY A 201 15.70 3.73 49.18
N THR A 202 16.56 4.74 49.17
CA THR A 202 17.93 4.59 48.71
C THR A 202 18.67 3.64 49.65
N PHE A 203 19.20 2.56 49.10
CA PHE A 203 19.95 1.58 49.88
C PHE A 203 21.41 2.04 50.04
N GLU A 204 21.72 2.62 51.19
CA GLU A 204 23.07 3.07 51.59
C GLU A 204 23.94 1.92 52.16
N GLY A 205 23.85 0.74 51.55
CA GLY A 205 24.62 -0.43 51.98
C GLY A 205 25.94 -0.54 51.25
N SER A 206 27.04 -0.11 51.88
CA SER A 206 28.40 -0.44 51.41
C SER A 206 28.95 -1.65 52.16
N SER A 207 29.43 -2.66 51.45
CA SER A 207 30.10 -3.82 52.06
C SER A 207 31.41 -3.40 52.72
N THR A 208 31.83 -4.11 53.77
CA THR A 208 33.12 -3.90 54.43
C THR A 208 34.27 -3.95 53.43
N TYR A 209 34.24 -4.92 52.51
CA TYR A 209 35.22 -5.03 51.42
C TYR A 209 35.33 -3.75 50.56
N ALA A 210 34.20 -3.16 50.17
CA ALA A 210 34.20 -1.92 49.37
C ALA A 210 34.71 -0.69 50.16
N ARG A 211 34.57 -0.70 51.50
CA ARG A 211 35.10 0.35 52.37
C ARG A 211 36.60 0.20 52.61
N ASP A 212 37.06 -1.04 52.76
CA ASP A 212 38.42 -1.33 53.24
C ASP A 212 39.43 -1.43 52.09
N PHE A 213 39.03 -1.89 50.91
CA PHE A 213 39.92 -2.10 49.77
C PHE A 213 39.69 -1.05 48.68
N LYS A 214 40.03 0.20 48.98
CA LYS A 214 39.99 1.29 47.99
C LYS A 214 41.32 1.38 47.23
N ARG A 215 41.25 1.64 45.93
CA ARG A 215 42.46 1.83 45.11
C ARG A 215 43.14 3.13 45.48
N HIS A 216 44.21 3.06 46.26
CA HIS A 216 45.07 4.20 46.54
C HIS A 216 45.91 4.56 45.31
N ALA A 217 46.03 5.86 45.02
CA ALA A 217 46.93 6.32 43.97
C ALA A 217 48.37 5.97 44.37
N ALA A 218 49.01 5.12 43.58
CA ALA A 218 50.44 4.85 43.76
C ALA A 218 51.21 6.15 43.49
N ALA A 219 51.89 6.67 44.50
CA ALA A 219 52.79 7.80 44.33
C ALA A 219 53.90 7.40 43.35
N THR A 220 53.87 7.95 42.14
CA THR A 220 54.93 7.77 41.17
C THR A 220 56.21 8.42 41.71
N ARG A 221 57.20 7.61 42.05
CA ARG A 221 58.52 8.14 42.45
C ARG A 221 59.15 8.77 41.21
N GLN A 222 59.45 10.06 41.30
CA GLN A 222 60.17 10.76 40.24
C GLN A 222 61.65 10.37 40.30
N PRO A 223 62.28 10.02 39.17
CA PRO A 223 63.71 9.79 39.12
C PRO A 223 64.46 11.09 39.42
N ALA A 224 65.53 11.03 40.21
CA ALA A 224 66.37 12.19 40.51
C ALA A 224 67.20 12.55 39.27
N ALA A 225 66.81 13.62 38.56
CA ALA A 225 67.52 14.11 37.40
C ALA A 225 68.74 14.98 37.81
N PRO A 226 69.87 14.91 37.09
CA PRO A 226 71.03 15.77 37.34
C PRO A 226 70.74 17.24 36.96
N LEU A 227 71.37 18.18 37.67
CA LEU A 227 71.22 19.62 37.45
C LEU A 227 71.69 20.01 36.05
N ALA A 228 70.82 20.66 35.26
CA ALA A 228 71.12 21.04 33.89
C ALA A 228 72.20 22.15 33.83
N SER A 229 73.25 21.89 33.04
CA SER A 229 74.32 22.84 32.74
C SER A 229 73.83 23.97 31.85
N THR A 230 74.12 25.22 32.25
CA THR A 230 73.69 26.47 31.60
C THR A 230 74.70 26.99 30.58
N LEU A 231 75.25 26.13 29.71
CA LEU A 231 76.13 26.61 28.64
C LEU A 231 75.42 26.83 27.30
N ASN A 232 75.46 28.10 26.89
CA ASN A 232 75.40 28.65 25.53
C ASN A 232 74.01 29.06 25.02
N ARG A 233 73.76 30.36 25.19
CA ARG A 233 72.69 31.12 24.56
C ARG A 233 73.30 31.97 23.44
N GLU A 234 72.74 31.81 22.23
CA GLU A 234 72.85 32.71 21.07
C GLU A 234 74.19 32.75 20.30
N THR A 235 74.49 31.66 19.58
CA THR A 235 75.23 31.73 18.31
C THR A 235 74.39 31.06 17.21
N LYS A 236 74.18 31.71 16.06
CA LYS A 236 73.39 31.13 14.96
C LYS A 236 74.29 30.19 14.14
N PHE A 237 73.79 28.99 13.90
CA PHE A 237 74.49 27.93 13.18
C PHE A 237 74.45 28.18 11.66
N GLU A 238 75.63 28.33 11.04
CA GLU A 238 75.79 28.57 9.60
C GLU A 238 75.99 27.28 8.79
N GLY A 239 75.46 26.14 9.25
CA GLY A 239 75.53 24.89 8.52
C GLY A 239 74.36 24.71 7.55
N ALA A 240 74.59 24.91 6.26
CA ALA A 240 73.70 24.43 5.21
C ALA A 240 74.18 23.05 4.74
N SER A 241 73.28 22.06 4.71
CA SER A 241 73.61 20.71 4.25
C SER A 241 73.92 20.69 2.75
N GLU A 242 74.68 19.70 2.31
CA GLU A 242 74.98 19.45 0.90
C GLU A 242 73.70 19.38 0.06
N TYR A 243 72.65 18.74 0.58
CA TYR A 243 71.34 18.63 -0.07
C TYR A 243 70.74 20.00 -0.48
N VAL A 244 70.80 21.00 0.40
CA VAL A 244 70.24 22.33 0.10
C VAL A 244 71.05 23.05 -0.98
N ARG A 245 72.36 22.74 -1.07
CA ARG A 245 73.25 23.31 -2.09
C ARG A 245 73.10 22.60 -3.44
N GLU A 246 72.81 21.30 -3.43
CA GLU A 246 72.81 20.48 -4.65
C GLU A 246 71.45 20.42 -5.36
N TYR A 247 70.33 20.55 -4.65
CA TYR A 247 68.99 20.38 -5.23
C TYR A 247 68.28 21.71 -5.46
N MET A 248 68.68 22.44 -6.50
CA MET A 248 68.03 23.67 -6.97
C MET A 248 67.07 23.42 -8.13
N ARG A 249 66.16 24.37 -8.39
CA ARG A 249 65.19 24.24 -9.48
C ARG A 249 65.88 24.36 -10.85
N HIS A 250 65.91 23.28 -11.62
CA HIS A 250 66.40 23.26 -13.01
C HIS A 250 65.24 23.30 -14.03
N GLU A 251 65.44 23.97 -15.16
CA GLU A 251 64.49 23.96 -16.28
C GLU A 251 64.55 22.63 -17.04
N ILE A 252 63.40 21.97 -17.21
CA ILE A 252 63.32 20.65 -17.83
C ILE A 252 63.01 20.81 -19.33
N ALA A 253 63.78 20.15 -20.20
CA ALA A 253 63.57 20.16 -21.65
C ALA A 253 62.18 19.63 -22.04
N ARG A 254 61.55 20.29 -23.03
CA ARG A 254 60.22 19.90 -23.54
C ARG A 254 60.31 18.55 -24.27
N ARG A 255 59.39 17.62 -23.95
CA ARG A 255 59.32 16.29 -24.57
C ARG A 255 58.60 16.37 -25.92
N SER A 256 59.05 15.60 -26.90
CA SER A 256 58.33 15.39 -28.16
C SER A 256 56.98 14.70 -27.91
N VAL A 257 55.98 14.99 -28.75
CA VAL A 257 54.59 14.55 -28.61
C VAL A 257 54.02 13.95 -29.89
N VAL A 258 52.98 13.14 -29.76
CA VAL A 258 52.25 12.48 -30.86
C VAL A 258 50.75 12.61 -30.62
N HIS A 259 49.97 12.64 -31.69
CA HIS A 259 48.51 12.77 -31.64
C HIS A 259 47.84 11.43 -31.95
N ILE A 260 46.88 11.01 -31.11
CA ILE A 260 46.05 9.83 -31.35
C ILE A 260 44.61 10.27 -31.60
N GLU A 261 44.01 9.76 -32.66
CA GLU A 261 42.64 10.07 -33.10
C GLU A 261 41.85 8.79 -33.39
N PRO A 262 40.55 8.74 -33.10
CA PRO A 262 39.68 7.66 -33.56
C PRO A 262 39.41 7.78 -35.07
N GLU A 263 39.12 6.66 -35.75
CA GLU A 263 38.70 6.66 -37.15
C GLU A 263 37.32 7.33 -37.33
N LEU A 264 37.15 8.18 -38.36
CA LEU A 264 35.84 8.71 -38.75
C LEU A 264 34.90 7.54 -39.08
N ARG A 265 33.85 7.34 -38.28
CA ARG A 265 32.79 6.39 -38.61
C ARG A 265 32.09 6.87 -39.89
N ARG A 266 32.17 6.09 -40.98
CA ARG A 266 31.21 6.22 -42.09
C ARG A 266 29.84 5.80 -41.55
N ILE A 267 28.94 6.77 -41.38
CA ILE A 267 27.53 6.48 -41.08
C ILE A 267 27.00 5.63 -42.25
N PRO A 268 26.49 4.40 -42.04
CA PRO A 268 25.80 3.69 -43.11
C PRO A 268 24.52 4.45 -43.46
N ALA A 269 24.30 4.69 -44.75
CA ALA A 269 23.06 5.24 -45.26
C ALA A 269 21.90 4.33 -44.83
N ALA A 270 20.85 4.95 -44.27
CA ALA A 270 19.63 4.27 -43.84
C ALA A 270 19.00 3.49 -45.00
N ALA A 271 18.62 2.24 -44.72
CA ALA A 271 17.66 1.45 -45.48
C ALA A 271 16.49 1.12 -44.55
#